data_AF-A0A822EXK6-F1
#
_entry.id   AF-A0A822EXK6-F1
#
_cell.length_a   1.000
_cell.length_b   1.000
_cell.length_c   1.000
_cell.angle_alpha   90.00
_cell.angle_beta   90.00
_cell.angle_gamma   90.00
#
_symmetry.space_group_name_H-M   'P 1'
#
loop_
_entity.id
_entity.type
_entity.pdbx_description
1 polymer ?
#
loop_
_entity_poly.entity_id
_entity_poly.type
_entity_poly.pdbx_seq_one_letter_code
_entity_poly.pdbx_strand_id
1 'polypeptide(L)'
;MTTNISKEDILKELDETVKTDSNVTISTTISQSLEYLDVTIENNNGHLKISVYHKLASEPYILPYESDHPRHVHANIIYIALVRAARRCSNVEGFDMERLSTEMILLVNGYRPKFIQHH
;
A
#
# COMPACT_ATOMS: atom_id res chain seq x y z
N MET A 1 -15.76 -2.49 -4.47
CA MET A 1 -17.16 -2.50 -4.95
C MET A 1 -17.19 -3.13 -6.32
N THR A 2 -18.02 -4.12 -6.54
CA THR A 2 -18.39 -4.63 -7.87
C THR A 2 -19.86 -4.28 -8.09
N THR A 3 -20.23 -3.86 -9.30
CA THR A 3 -21.59 -3.43 -9.61
C THR A 3 -22.00 -3.96 -10.98
N ASN A 4 -23.29 -4.25 -11.12
CA ASN A 4 -23.91 -4.65 -12.38
C ASN A 4 -24.52 -3.44 -13.13
N ILE A 5 -24.31 -2.23 -12.62
CA ILE A 5 -24.83 -1.01 -13.21
C ILE A 5 -24.02 -0.66 -14.47
N SER A 6 -24.68 -0.10 -15.48
CA SER A 6 -24.02 0.33 -16.70
C SER A 6 -23.00 1.45 -16.40
N LYS A 7 -21.98 1.58 -17.24
CA LYS A 7 -20.99 2.66 -17.11
C LYS A 7 -21.64 4.04 -17.15
N GLU A 8 -22.66 4.21 -18.00
CA GLU A 8 -23.37 5.47 -18.21
C GLU A 8 -24.12 5.89 -16.95
N ASP A 9 -24.79 4.95 -16.30
CA ASP A 9 -25.51 5.19 -15.05
C ASP A 9 -24.54 5.54 -13.90
N ILE A 10 -23.37 4.87 -13.82
CA ILE A 10 -22.34 5.20 -12.82
C ILE A 10 -21.85 6.64 -13.01
N LEU A 11 -21.57 7.05 -14.24
CA LEU A 11 -21.11 8.40 -14.54
C LEU A 11 -22.17 9.45 -14.21
N LYS A 12 -23.44 9.15 -14.50
CA LYS A 12 -24.56 10.04 -14.17
C LYS A 12 -24.68 10.24 -12.66
N GLU A 13 -24.61 9.18 -11.87
CA GLU A 13 -24.66 9.25 -10.40
C GLU A 13 -23.49 10.08 -9.84
N LEU A 14 -22.28 9.89 -10.39
CA LEU A 14 -21.10 10.65 -10.00
C LEU A 14 -21.28 12.15 -10.29
N ASP A 15 -21.80 12.51 -11.46
CA ASP A 15 -22.08 13.90 -11.83
C ASP A 15 -23.14 14.56 -10.94
N GLU A 16 -24.15 13.80 -10.52
CA GLU A 16 -25.16 14.28 -9.55
C GLU A 16 -24.56 14.45 -8.16
N THR A 17 -23.68 13.54 -7.74
CA THR A 17 -23.01 13.60 -6.43
C THR A 17 -22.07 14.81 -6.34
N VAL A 18 -21.29 15.10 -7.38
CA VAL A 18 -20.40 16.29 -7.42
C VAL A 18 -21.19 17.59 -7.25
N LYS A 19 -22.44 17.66 -7.74
CA LYS A 19 -23.28 18.85 -7.60
C LYS A 19 -23.80 19.06 -6.18
N THR A 20 -23.72 18.05 -5.32
CA THR A 20 -24.33 18.09 -3.98
C THR A 20 -23.45 18.83 -2.97
N ASP A 21 -22.12 18.79 -3.11
CA ASP A 21 -21.18 19.51 -2.25
C ASP A 21 -20.06 20.15 -3.08
N SER A 22 -20.02 21.48 -3.08
CA SER A 22 -19.02 22.26 -3.82
C SER A 22 -17.57 22.08 -3.31
N ASN A 23 -17.39 21.50 -2.12
CA ASN A 23 -16.07 21.23 -1.54
C ASN A 23 -15.52 19.84 -1.92
N VAL A 24 -16.31 19.01 -2.60
CA VAL A 24 -15.91 17.66 -2.99
C VAL A 24 -15.74 17.59 -4.51
N THR A 25 -14.52 17.32 -4.94
CA THR A 25 -14.22 17.04 -6.35
C THR A 25 -14.10 15.53 -6.54
N ILE A 26 -14.90 14.97 -7.45
CA ILE A 26 -14.80 13.55 -7.83
C ILE A 26 -14.23 13.49 -9.25
N SER A 27 -13.12 12.79 -9.41
CA SER A 27 -12.54 12.49 -10.73
C SER A 27 -12.67 11.01 -11.02
N THR A 28 -12.92 10.66 -12.29
CA THR A 28 -13.09 9.27 -12.72
C THR A 28 -12.03 8.93 -13.73
N THR A 29 -11.34 7.80 -13.52
CA THR A 29 -10.36 7.25 -14.46
C THR A 29 -10.60 5.77 -14.65
N ILE A 30 -10.34 5.29 -15.87
CA ILE A 30 -10.37 3.86 -16.18
C ILE A 30 -8.92 3.41 -16.25
N SER A 31 -8.55 2.46 -15.40
CA SER A 31 -7.20 1.93 -15.31
C SER A 31 -7.24 0.43 -15.03
N GLN A 32 -6.16 -0.26 -15.40
CA GLN A 32 -5.92 -1.65 -15.02
C GLN A 32 -5.37 -1.76 -13.58
N SER A 33 -4.83 -0.67 -13.04
CA SER A 33 -4.34 -0.59 -11.67
C SER A 33 -5.02 0.56 -10.90
N LEU A 34 -5.24 0.34 -9.61
CA LEU A 34 -5.82 1.31 -8.70
C LEU A 34 -5.09 1.29 -7.37
N GLU A 35 -4.71 2.46 -6.90
CA GLU A 35 -4.18 2.69 -5.56
C GLU A 35 -5.36 3.04 -4.64
N TYR A 36 -5.54 2.28 -3.56
CA TYR A 36 -6.60 2.52 -2.60
C TYR A 36 -6.11 2.26 -1.18
N LEU A 37 -6.11 3.30 -0.35
CA LEU A 37 -5.60 3.26 1.02
C LEU A 37 -4.15 2.73 1.08
N ASP A 38 -3.97 1.51 1.58
CA ASP A 38 -2.70 0.84 1.80
C ASP A 38 -2.42 -0.29 0.79
N VAL A 39 -3.23 -0.40 -0.28
CA VAL A 39 -3.09 -1.44 -1.30
C VAL A 39 -3.09 -0.90 -2.72
N THR A 40 -2.34 -1.58 -3.59
CA THR A 40 -2.44 -1.46 -5.03
C THR A 40 -3.16 -2.68 -5.55
N ILE A 41 -4.20 -2.46 -6.35
CA ILE A 41 -5.01 -3.51 -6.98
C ILE A 41 -4.75 -3.45 -8.48
N GLU A 42 -4.31 -4.55 -9.07
CA GLU A 42 -4.05 -4.69 -10.50
C GLU A 42 -4.96 -5.78 -11.07
N ASN A 43 -5.59 -5.51 -12.21
CA ASN A 43 -6.41 -6.47 -12.94
C ASN A 43 -5.61 -7.09 -14.08
N ASN A 44 -5.15 -8.32 -13.85
CA ASN A 44 -4.44 -9.14 -14.82
C ASN A 44 -5.43 -10.05 -15.56
N ASN A 45 -6.06 -9.53 -16.62
CA ASN A 45 -6.99 -10.26 -17.49
C ASN A 45 -8.14 -10.97 -16.74
N GLY A 46 -8.72 -10.31 -15.73
CA GLY A 46 -9.79 -10.86 -14.89
C GLY A 46 -9.32 -11.42 -13.56
N HIS A 47 -8.00 -11.53 -13.33
CA HIS A 47 -7.42 -11.90 -12.05
C HIS A 47 -6.93 -10.68 -11.30
N LEU A 48 -7.50 -10.42 -10.12
CA LEU A 48 -7.04 -9.33 -9.27
C LEU A 48 -5.77 -9.73 -8.52
N LYS A 49 -4.69 -9.01 -8.77
CA LYS A 49 -3.46 -9.04 -7.98
C LYS A 49 -3.48 -7.86 -7.02
N ILE A 50 -3.28 -8.14 -5.74
CA ILE A 50 -3.22 -7.13 -4.68
C ILE A 50 -1.81 -7.13 -4.10
N SER A 51 -1.23 -5.94 -3.94
CA SER A 51 0.06 -5.69 -3.29
C SER A 51 -0.05 -4.52 -2.31
N VAL A 52 0.97 -4.33 -1.47
CA VAL A 52 1.05 -3.16 -0.60
C VAL A 52 1.28 -1.91 -1.46
N TYR A 53 0.55 -0.84 -1.17
CA TYR A 53 0.80 0.47 -1.76
C TYR A 53 1.75 1.29 -0.89
N HIS A 54 2.72 1.91 -1.55
CA HIS A 54 3.69 2.81 -0.95
C HIS A 54 3.56 4.21 -1.55
N LYS A 55 3.28 5.18 -0.70
CA LYS A 55 3.16 6.57 -1.13
C LYS A 55 4.57 7.15 -1.29
N LEU A 56 4.86 7.68 -2.48
CA LEU A 56 6.17 8.25 -2.83
C LEU A 56 6.68 9.31 -1.85
N ALA A 57 5.78 10.08 -1.23
CA ALA A 57 6.15 11.15 -0.30
C ALA A 57 6.58 10.65 1.10
N SER A 58 6.31 9.39 1.44
CA SER A 58 6.62 8.79 2.76
C SER A 58 7.84 7.88 2.75
N GLU A 59 8.33 7.47 1.60
CA GLU A 59 9.49 6.60 1.48
C GLU A 59 10.79 7.40 1.28
N PRO A 60 11.94 6.94 1.80
CA PRO A 60 12.15 5.74 2.61
C PRO A 60 12.18 6.03 4.13
N TYR A 61 11.55 7.11 4.59
CA TYR A 61 11.74 7.61 5.96
C TYR A 61 10.89 6.84 6.98
N ILE A 62 11.37 5.66 7.38
CA ILE A 62 10.94 5.02 8.63
C ILE A 62 11.79 5.55 9.80
N LEU A 63 11.51 5.08 11.01
CA LEU A 63 12.29 5.44 12.20
C LEU A 63 13.77 5.06 12.00
N PRO A 64 14.73 6.01 11.98
CA PRO A 64 16.15 5.69 11.84
C PRO A 64 16.67 4.86 13.01
N TYR A 65 17.63 3.97 12.76
CA TYR A 65 18.18 3.09 13.81
C TYR A 65 18.90 3.85 14.94
N GLU A 66 19.52 4.98 14.61
CA GLU A 66 20.22 5.85 15.59
C GLU A 66 19.25 6.74 16.39
N SER A 67 17.95 6.62 16.17
CA SER A 67 16.96 7.32 16.98
C SER A 67 16.97 6.77 18.42
N ASP A 68 16.72 7.63 19.41
CA ASP A 68 16.68 7.27 20.83
C ASP A 68 15.38 6.53 21.20
N HIS A 69 15.14 5.38 20.56
CA HIS A 69 13.99 4.54 20.81
C HIS A 69 14.43 3.16 21.32
N PRO A 70 13.63 2.52 22.18
CA PRO A 70 13.94 1.17 22.63
C PRO A 70 14.01 0.16 21.49
N ARG A 71 14.90 -0.83 21.62
CA ARG A 71 15.12 -1.90 20.63
C ARG A 71 13.82 -2.62 20.19
N HIS A 72 12.86 -2.78 21.10
CA HIS A 72 11.59 -3.44 20.78
C HIS A 72 10.72 -2.61 19.84
N VAL A 73 10.83 -1.28 19.84
CA VAL A 73 10.11 -0.39 18.91
C VAL A 73 10.63 -0.62 17.49
N HIS A 74 11.96 -0.64 17.34
CA HIS A 74 12.63 -0.96 16.08
C HIS A 74 12.22 -2.34 15.54
N ALA A 75 12.19 -3.36 16.40
CA ALA A 75 11.77 -4.71 15.99
C ALA A 75 10.27 -4.75 15.60
N ASN A 76 9.42 -4.02 16.31
CA ASN A 76 7.99 -3.98 16.03
C ASN A 76 7.66 -3.32 14.68
N ILE A 77 8.49 -2.38 14.21
CA ILE A 77 8.34 -1.79 12.86
C ILE A 77 8.48 -2.88 11.78
N ILE A 78 9.50 -3.73 11.91
CA ILE A 78 9.74 -4.86 10.99
C ILE A 78 8.55 -5.81 11.03
N TYR A 79 8.16 -6.22 12.24
CA TYR A 79 7.06 -7.16 12.44
C TYR A 79 5.74 -6.65 11.82
N ILE A 80 5.35 -5.41 12.09
CA ILE A 80 4.11 -4.84 11.56
C ILE A 80 4.15 -4.73 10.04
N ALA A 81 5.29 -4.34 9.46
CA ALA A 81 5.45 -4.26 8.00
C ALA A 81 5.23 -5.63 7.35
N LEU A 82 5.86 -6.69 7.89
CA LEU A 82 5.71 -8.04 7.37
C LEU A 82 4.30 -8.61 7.58
N VAL A 83 3.67 -8.36 8.73
CA VAL A 83 2.27 -8.77 8.97
C VAL A 83 1.32 -8.06 8.01
N ARG A 84 1.56 -6.77 7.73
CA ARG A 84 0.78 -6.02 6.74
C ARG A 84 0.97 -6.63 5.35
N ALA A 85 2.21 -6.89 4.93
CA ALA A 85 2.51 -7.55 3.66
C ALA A 85 1.76 -8.89 3.52
N ALA A 86 1.84 -9.74 4.55
CA ALA A 86 1.20 -11.06 4.55
C ALA A 86 -0.33 -10.98 4.47
N ARG A 87 -0.95 -9.92 5.03
CA ARG A 87 -2.40 -9.71 4.99
C ARG A 87 -2.89 -9.11 3.68
N ARG A 88 -2.06 -8.28 3.03
CA ARG A 88 -2.47 -7.51 1.83
C ARG A 88 -2.08 -8.18 0.53
N CYS A 89 -0.92 -8.81 0.47
CA CYS A 89 -0.45 -9.44 -0.76
C CYS A 89 -1.30 -10.65 -1.11
N SER A 90 -1.78 -10.68 -2.35
CA SER A 90 -2.60 -11.77 -2.88
C SER A 90 -1.84 -13.08 -3.12
N ASN A 91 -0.51 -13.03 -3.20
CA ASN A 91 0.34 -14.18 -3.46
C ASN A 91 1.69 -14.06 -2.73
N VAL A 92 2.40 -15.19 -2.66
CA VAL A 92 3.68 -15.31 -1.95
C VAL A 92 4.77 -14.46 -2.61
N GLU A 93 4.81 -14.41 -3.94
CA GLU A 93 5.77 -13.59 -4.67
C GLU A 93 5.66 -12.09 -4.32
N GLY A 94 4.42 -11.57 -4.23
CA GLY A 94 4.17 -10.20 -3.81
C GLY A 94 4.58 -9.95 -2.36
N PHE A 95 4.42 -10.94 -1.48
CA PHE A 95 4.94 -10.86 -0.11
C PHE A 95 6.48 -10.82 -0.09
N ASP A 96 7.14 -11.68 -0.88
CA ASP A 96 8.60 -11.74 -0.93
C ASP A 96 9.21 -10.44 -1.47
N MET A 97 8.59 -9.85 -2.49
CA MET A 97 9.00 -8.53 -3.00
C MET A 97 8.83 -7.43 -1.96
N GLU A 98 7.73 -7.45 -1.21
CA GLU A 98 7.47 -6.48 -0.14
C GLU A 98 8.45 -6.64 1.04
N ARG A 99 8.78 -7.89 1.40
CA ARG A 99 9.82 -8.21 2.39
C ARG A 99 11.16 -7.61 1.94
N LEU A 100 11.59 -7.86 0.71
CA LEU A 100 12.85 -7.34 0.18
C LEU A 100 12.87 -5.80 0.15
N SER A 101 11.75 -5.17 -0.23
CA SER A 101 11.62 -3.71 -0.19
C SER A 101 11.79 -3.18 1.24
N THR A 102 11.11 -3.81 2.20
CA THR A 102 11.20 -3.46 3.64
C THR A 102 12.63 -3.59 4.16
N GLU A 103 13.33 -4.68 3.82
CA GLU A 103 14.73 -4.89 4.18
C GLU A 103 15.64 -3.80 3.62
N MET A 104 15.45 -3.41 2.36
CA MET A 104 16.20 -2.31 1.75
C MET A 104 15.97 -0.97 2.46
N ILE A 105 14.72 -0.65 2.78
CA ILE A 105 14.36 0.56 3.52
C ILE A 105 15.06 0.56 4.91
N LEU A 106 15.02 -0.56 5.63
CA LEU A 106 15.68 -0.70 6.92
C LEU A 106 17.20 -0.48 6.82
N LEU A 107 17.85 -1.05 5.81
CA LEU A 107 19.29 -0.85 5.57
C LEU A 107 19.63 0.63 5.33
N VAL A 108 18.83 1.33 4.51
CA VAL A 108 19.00 2.77 4.25
C VAL A 108 18.81 3.60 5.52
N ASN A 109 17.97 3.14 6.45
CA ASN A 109 17.73 3.79 7.75
C ASN A 109 18.75 3.38 8.84
N GLY A 110 19.83 2.68 8.48
CA GLY A 110 20.94 2.36 9.38
C GLY A 110 20.77 1.08 10.20
N TYR A 111 19.74 0.28 9.93
CA TYR A 111 19.55 -0.99 10.63
C TYR A 111 20.63 -1.98 10.21
N ARG A 112 21.20 -2.69 11.18
CA ARG A 112 22.26 -3.68 10.90
C ARG A 112 21.65 -4.94 10.26
N PRO A 113 22.29 -5.58 9.27
CA PRO A 113 21.77 -6.78 8.63
C PRO A 113 21.41 -7.91 9.59
N LYS A 114 22.22 -8.11 10.64
CA LYS A 114 21.93 -9.10 11.70
C LYS A 114 20.64 -8.78 12.46
N PHE A 115 20.33 -7.51 12.69
CA PHE A 115 19.10 -7.12 13.37
C PHE A 115 17.88 -7.44 12.49
N ILE A 116 17.99 -7.17 11.19
CA ILE A 116 16.94 -7.43 10.21
C ILE A 116 16.70 -8.93 10.06
N GLN A 117 17.74 -9.75 9.91
CA GLN A 117 17.60 -11.20 9.70
C GLN A 117 17.03 -11.98 10.90
N HIS A 118 17.07 -11.39 12.10
CA HIS A 118 16.56 -12.03 13.32
C HIS A 118 15.09 -11.65 13.62
N HIS A 119 14.44 -10.89 12.75
CA HIS A 119 13.08 -10.38 12.90
C HIS A 119 12.31 -10.44 11.58
#